data_AF-X5E632-F1
#
_entry.id   AF-X5E632-F1
#
_cell.length_a   1.000
_cell.length_b   1.000
_cell.length_c   1.000
_cell.angle_alpha   90.00
_cell.angle_beta   90.00
_cell.angle_gamma   90.00
#
_symmetry.space_group_name_H-M   'P 1'
#
loop_
_entity.id
_entity.type
_entity.pdbx_description
1 polymer ?
#
loop_
_entity_poly.entity_id
_entity_poly.type
_entity_poly.pdbx_seq_one_letter_code
_entity_poly.pdbx_strand_id
1 'polypeptide(L)' 'MDFGGLADKAKKAVNDNRDQVEEKAGEAIDKVTDGDKADKAKSTLKDGLDKLSGK' A
#
# COMPACT_ATOMS: atom_id res chain seq x y z
N MET A 1 9.89 15.52 17.90
CA MET A 1 8.86 15.19 16.89
C MET A 1 8.53 13.73 17.06
N ASP A 2 7.35 13.43 17.60
CA ASP A 2 6.87 12.07 17.85
C ASP A 2 6.55 11.37 16.52
N PHE A 3 7.55 10.74 15.92
CA PHE A 3 7.37 9.91 14.73
C PHE A 3 6.50 8.68 15.01
N GLY A 4 6.39 8.24 16.27
CA GLY A 4 5.57 7.12 16.70
C GLY A 4 4.07 7.35 16.44
N GLY A 5 3.54 8.52 16.84
CA GLY A 5 2.13 8.84 16.66
C GLY A 5 1.71 9.05 15.20
N LEU A 6 2.61 9.55 14.35
CA LEU A 6 2.34 9.74 12.93
C LEU A 6 2.33 8.39 12.18
N ALA A 7 3.27 7.51 12.50
CA ALA A 7 3.33 6.18 11.92
C ALA A 7 2.09 5.34 12.29
N ASP A 8 1.62 5.43 13.53
CA ASP A 8 0.42 4.72 13.99
C ASP A 8 -0.85 5.24 13.30
N LYS A 9 -0.97 6.56 13.16
CA LYS A 9 -2.09 7.19 12.46
C LYS A 9 -2.08 6.86 10.96
N ALA A 10 -0.90 6.81 10.35
CA ALA A 10 -0.71 6.40 8.97
C ALA A 10 -1.07 4.91 8.78
N LYS A 11 -0.59 4.02 9.66
CA LYS A 11 -0.98 2.60 9.68
C LYS A 11 -2.48 2.45 9.76
N LYS A 12 -3.13 3.16 10.68
CA LYS A 12 -4.59 3.09 10.88
C LYS A 12 -5.35 3.59 9.65
N ALA A 13 -4.97 4.75 9.11
CA ALA A 13 -5.59 5.30 7.90
C ALA A 13 -5.40 4.39 6.68
N VAL A 14 -4.21 3.78 6.55
CA VAL A 14 -3.91 2.81 5.50
C VAL A 14 -4.68 1.51 5.69
N ASN A 15 -4.94 1.08 6.92
CA ASN A 15 -5.75 -0.12 7.19
C ASN A 15 -7.23 0.13 6.91
N ASP A 16 -7.76 1.28 7.35
CA ASP A 16 -9.14 1.71 7.08
C ASP A 16 -9.40 1.96 5.58
N ASN A 17 -8.39 2.42 4.83
CA ASN A 17 -8.51 2.69 3.40
C ASN A 17 -7.70 1.70 2.55
N ARG A 18 -7.39 0.51 3.08
CA ARG A 18 -6.49 -0.45 2.43
C ARG A 18 -6.98 -0.82 1.04
N ASP A 19 -8.27 -1.12 0.91
CA ASP A 19 -8.91 -1.44 -0.36
C ASP A 19 -8.75 -0.29 -1.37
N GLN A 20 -8.95 0.97 -0.95
CA GLN A 20 -8.77 2.12 -1.84
C GLN A 20 -7.30 2.34 -2.22
N VAL A 21 -6.37 2.07 -1.31
CA VAL A 21 -4.92 2.17 -1.58
C VAL A 21 -4.49 1.05 -2.54
N GLU A 22 -4.92 -0.19 -2.33
CA GLU A 22 -4.66 -1.31 -3.25
C GLU A 22 -5.28 -1.05 -4.63
N GLU A 23 -6.50 -0.54 -4.70
CA GLU A 23 -7.18 -0.22 -5.96
C GLU A 23 -6.45 0.90 -6.71
N LYS A 24 -6.21 2.05 -6.07
CA LYS A 24 -5.53 3.19 -6.71
C LYS A 24 -4.08 2.89 -7.07
N ALA A 25 -3.36 2.21 -6.18
CA ALA A 25 -1.98 1.82 -6.48
C ALA A 25 -1.95 0.76 -7.58
N GLY A 26 -2.87 -0.21 -7.57
CA GLY A 26 -3.02 -1.19 -8.64
C GLY A 26 -3.27 -0.53 -9.99
N GLU A 27 -4.19 0.44 -10.05
CA GLU A 27 -4.52 1.18 -11.27
C GLU A 27 -3.36 2.08 -11.74
N ALA A 28 -2.65 2.71 -10.80
CA ALA A 28 -1.46 3.51 -11.11
C ALA A 28 -0.32 2.62 -11.63
N ILE A 29 -0.12 1.46 -11.01
CA ILE A 29 0.87 0.45 -11.41
C ILE A 29 0.53 -0.12 -12.80
N ASP A 30 -0.74 -0.44 -13.08
CA ASP A 30 -1.18 -0.85 -14.43
C ASP A 30 -0.94 0.24 -15.49
N LYS A 31 -1.10 1.52 -15.12
CA LYS A 31 -0.84 2.65 -16.04
C LYS A 31 0.63 2.89 -16.35
N VAL A 32 1.53 2.59 -15.42
CA VAL A 32 2.97 2.92 -15.56
C VAL A 32 3.85 1.71 -15.86
N THR A 33 3.33 0.49 -15.76
CA THR A 33 4.11 -0.74 -15.88
C THR A 33 3.39 -1.81 -16.68
N ASP A 34 4.07 -2.40 -17.67
CA ASP A 34 3.58 -3.58 -18.39
C ASP A 34 3.41 -4.80 -17.47
N GLY A 35 2.40 -5.63 -17.78
CA GLY A 35 1.80 -6.66 -16.91
C GLY A 35 2.75 -7.41 -15.97
N ASP A 36 3.90 -7.88 -16.45
CA ASP A 36 4.88 -8.63 -15.63
C ASP A 36 5.47 -7.80 -14.47
N LYS A 37 5.72 -6.51 -14.70
CA LYS A 37 6.20 -5.57 -13.67
C LYS A 37 5.05 -5.06 -12.81
N ALA A 38 3.85 -4.98 -13.37
CA ALA A 38 2.65 -4.57 -12.64
C ALA A 38 2.32 -5.57 -11.53
N ASP A 39 2.34 -6.87 -11.82
CA ASP A 39 2.13 -7.93 -10.82
C ASP A 39 3.16 -7.86 -9.68
N LYS A 40 4.44 -7.63 -10.02
CA LYS A 40 5.51 -7.50 -9.02
C LYS A 40 5.33 -6.28 -8.12
N ALA A 41 4.91 -5.16 -8.70
CA ALA A 41 4.66 -3.92 -7.96
C ALA A 41 3.40 -4.03 -7.09
N LYS A 42 2.31 -4.62 -7.58
CA LYS A 42 1.11 -4.92 -6.77
C LYS A 42 1.43 -5.86 -5.62
N SER A 43 2.23 -6.90 -5.87
CA SER A 43 2.68 -7.83 -4.83
C SER A 43 3.50 -7.11 -3.76
N THR A 44 4.45 -6.25 -4.17
CA THR A 44 5.30 -5.49 -3.23
C THR A 44 4.48 -4.49 -2.41
N LEU A 45 3.51 -3.82 -3.04
CA LEU A 45 2.59 -2.92 -2.37
C LEU A 45 1.75 -3.67 -1.33
N LYS A 46 1.18 -4.81 -1.70
CA LYS A 46 0.39 -5.67 -0.81
C LYS A 46 1.21 -6.18 0.37
N ASP A 47 2.45 -6.59 0.15
CA ASP A 47 3.39 -7.05 1.18
C ASP A 47 3.76 -5.89 2.14
N GLY A 48 4.00 -4.70 1.60
CA GLY A 48 4.24 -3.48 2.38
C GLY A 48 3.03 -3.07 3.21
N LEU A 49 1.83 -3.18 2.63
CA LEU A 49 0.56 -2.93 3.31
C LEU A 49 0.29 -3.93 4.43
N ASP A 50 0.57 -5.22 4.24
CA ASP A 50 0.45 -6.23 5.29
C ASP A 50 1.38 -5.92 6.47
N LYS A 51 2.66 -5.63 6.18
CA LYS A 51 3.66 -5.25 7.20
C LYS A 51 3.31 -3.95 7.94
N LEU A 52 2.71 -2.98 7.24
CA LEU A 52 2.21 -1.74 7.85
C LEU A 52 0.95 -2.01 8.68
N SER A 53 -0.02 -2.73 8.15
CA SER A 53 -1.26 -3.12 8.81
C SER A 53 -1.01 -4.02 10.05
N GLY A 54 0.13 -4.72 10.09
CA GLY A 54 0.45 -5.69 11.14
C GLY A 54 -0.28 -7.01 10.94
N LYS A 55 -0.59 -7.34 9.69
CA LYS A 55 -1.30 -8.56 9.28
C LYS A 55 -0.32 -9.53 8.62
#